data_AF-A0A7K7LTY7-F1
#
_entry.id   AF-A0A7K7LTY7-F1
#
_cell.length_a   1.000
_cell.length_b   1.000
_cell.length_c   1.000
_cell.angle_alpha   90.00
_cell.angle_beta   90.00
_cell.angle_gamma   90.00
#
_symmetry.space_group_name_H-M   'P 1'
#
loop_
_entity.id
_entity.type
_entity.pdbx_description
1 polymer ?
#
loop_
_entity_poly.entity_id
_entity_poly.type
_entity_poly.pdbx_seq_one_letter_code
_entity_poly.pdbx_strand_id
1 'polypeptide(L)'
;TTKFTSPLEIPVEFVEKNVKLRGKLHHITEKGLEVEHIPITVPFISGIQKKWQPEGLLLVRLAGVELAPGGTAWLQRELLPKQPLWFQLLGRDNSALDCLVLVHKGGFLSTCLNEELLSQGLARAARIEGLPHHSRLYWKLHKRLLRAELKAAKKKKGIWKEQSYSERVQEHISSNKFLQKLKEFVSWFRSSTGR
;
A
#
# COMPACT_ATOMS: atom_id res chain seq x y z
N THR A 1 27.60 -6.11 9.22
CA THR A 1 26.31 -6.30 9.90
C THR A 1 25.79 -7.69 9.65
N THR A 2 25.29 -8.33 10.70
CA THR A 2 24.69 -9.67 10.67
C THR A 2 23.39 -9.67 9.86
N LYS A 3 23.08 -10.76 9.17
CA LYS A 3 21.80 -10.94 8.49
C LYS A 3 20.75 -11.31 9.55
N PHE A 4 19.63 -10.59 9.59
CA PHE A 4 18.50 -10.93 10.42
C PHE A 4 17.62 -11.95 9.70
N THR A 5 17.33 -13.05 10.38
CA THR A 5 16.49 -14.15 9.89
C THR A 5 15.20 -14.27 10.66
N SER A 6 15.17 -13.74 11.89
CA SER A 6 13.98 -13.66 12.73
C SER A 6 13.75 -12.22 13.22
N PRO A 7 12.48 -11.79 13.39
CA PRO A 7 12.16 -10.51 14.01
C PRO A 7 12.84 -10.31 15.37
N LEU A 8 12.98 -11.37 16.17
CA LEU A 8 13.55 -11.31 17.52
C LEU A 8 15.05 -11.00 17.54
N GLU A 9 15.77 -11.34 16.46
CA GLU A 9 17.20 -11.05 16.31
C GLU A 9 17.47 -9.56 16.10
N ILE A 10 16.43 -8.80 15.69
CA ILE A 10 16.56 -7.36 15.46
C ILE A 10 16.62 -6.66 16.82
N PRO A 11 17.69 -5.90 17.10
CA PRO A 11 17.82 -5.17 18.36
C PRO A 11 16.68 -4.16 18.55
N VAL A 12 16.21 -3.98 19.80
CA VAL A 12 15.09 -3.08 20.11
C VAL A 12 15.43 -1.63 19.76
N GLU A 13 16.71 -1.26 19.89
CA GLU A 13 17.21 0.08 19.57
C GLU A 13 17.01 0.43 18.09
N PHE A 14 16.98 -0.58 17.20
CA PHE A 14 16.74 -0.36 15.77
C PHE A 14 15.28 0.04 15.51
N VAL A 15 14.36 -0.54 16.26
CA VAL A 15 12.93 -0.21 16.21
C VAL A 15 12.71 1.18 16.80
N GLU A 16 13.27 1.46 17.97
CA GLU A 16 13.17 2.77 18.63
C GLU A 16 13.73 3.91 17.77
N LYS A 17 14.87 3.67 17.10
CA LYS A 17 15.50 4.65 16.20
C LYS A 17 14.85 4.70 14.82
N ASN A 18 13.85 3.87 14.55
CA ASN A 18 13.17 3.76 13.26
C ASN A 18 14.14 3.54 12.09
N VAL A 19 15.08 2.61 12.26
CA VAL A 19 16.14 2.33 11.29
C VAL A 19 15.53 1.77 10.00
N LYS A 20 16.09 2.21 8.87
CA LYS A 20 15.77 1.65 7.54
C LYS A 20 16.71 0.49 7.25
N LEU A 21 16.13 -0.68 7.06
CA LEU A 21 16.83 -1.87 6.62
C LEU A 21 16.58 -2.11 5.14
N ARG A 22 17.57 -2.70 4.48
CA ARG A 22 17.46 -3.09 3.08
C ARG A 22 16.99 -4.53 3.02
N GLY A 23 16.07 -4.82 2.11
CA GLY A 23 15.57 -6.17 1.92
C GLY A 23 15.25 -6.48 0.48
N LYS A 24 14.87 -7.72 0.26
CA LYS A 24 14.45 -8.26 -1.02
C LYS A 24 13.15 -9.01 -0.84
N LEU A 25 12.14 -8.63 -1.61
CA LEU A 25 10.85 -9.29 -1.57
C LEU A 25 10.97 -10.72 -2.15
N HIS A 26 10.43 -11.71 -1.45
CA HIS A 26 10.29 -13.07 -1.97
C HIS A 26 8.84 -13.39 -2.26
N HIS A 27 7.98 -13.35 -1.25
CA HIS A 27 6.58 -13.73 -1.35
C HIS A 27 5.65 -12.67 -0.75
N ILE A 28 4.43 -12.63 -1.26
CA ILE A 28 3.35 -11.79 -0.75
C ILE A 28 2.29 -12.73 -0.22
N THR A 29 2.09 -12.71 1.09
CA THR A 29 1.09 -13.52 1.79
C THR A 29 -0.10 -12.65 2.17
N GLU A 30 -1.16 -13.27 2.66
CA GLU A 30 -2.31 -12.54 3.22
C GLU A 30 -1.94 -11.77 4.49
N LYS A 31 -0.97 -12.29 5.26
CA LYS A 31 -0.52 -11.69 6.52
C LYS A 31 0.44 -10.51 6.28
N GLY A 32 1.17 -10.49 5.16
CA GLY A 32 2.15 -9.46 4.86
C GLY A 32 3.16 -9.86 3.78
N LEU A 33 4.26 -9.13 3.73
CA LEU A 33 5.35 -9.31 2.77
C LEU A 33 6.47 -10.15 3.40
N GLU A 34 6.87 -11.23 2.75
CA GLU A 34 8.04 -12.00 3.14
C GLU A 34 9.28 -11.40 2.48
N VAL A 35 10.16 -10.86 3.32
CA VAL A 35 11.32 -10.08 2.89
C VAL A 35 12.58 -10.72 3.46
N GLU A 36 13.52 -11.01 2.59
CA GLU A 36 14.87 -11.36 3.01
C GLU A 36 15.65 -10.08 3.34
N HIS A 37 16.26 -10.01 4.52
CA HIS A 37 17.14 -8.90 4.87
C HIS A 37 18.47 -8.99 4.12
N ILE A 38 18.86 -7.89 3.47
CA ILE A 38 20.17 -7.75 2.82
C ILE A 38 21.03 -6.82 3.67
N PRO A 39 22.07 -7.33 4.34
CA PRO A 39 22.98 -6.48 5.10
C PRO A 39 23.66 -5.50 4.16
N ILE A 40 23.79 -4.24 4.60
CA ILE A 40 24.55 -3.22 3.89
C ILE A 40 26.03 -3.55 4.10
N THR A 41 26.64 -4.28 3.16
CA THR A 41 28.05 -4.68 3.21
C THR A 41 28.92 -3.75 2.37
N VAL A 42 30.12 -3.45 2.86
CA VAL A 42 31.20 -2.84 2.08
C VAL A 42 31.71 -3.83 1.00
N PRO A 43 32.10 -3.34 -0.19
CA PRO A 43 32.30 -4.15 -1.39
C PRO A 43 33.32 -5.30 -1.25
N PHE A 44 34.32 -5.17 -0.37
CA PHE A 44 35.45 -6.11 -0.27
C PHE A 44 35.19 -7.42 0.50
N ILE A 45 34.11 -7.55 1.28
CA ILE A 45 33.87 -8.74 2.16
C ILE A 45 32.63 -9.56 1.72
N SER A 46 32.05 -9.21 0.56
CA SER A 46 30.70 -9.64 0.18
C SER A 46 30.56 -11.08 -0.35
N GLY A 47 31.63 -11.69 -0.87
CA GLY A 47 31.57 -12.99 -1.55
C GLY A 47 31.41 -14.19 -0.62
N ILE A 48 32.08 -14.16 0.54
CA ILE A 48 32.12 -15.29 1.47
C ILE A 48 30.87 -15.29 2.37
N GLN A 49 30.39 -14.12 2.79
CA GLN A 49 29.21 -14.03 3.66
C GLN A 49 27.90 -14.50 3.00
N LYS A 50 27.76 -14.37 1.68
CA LYS A 50 26.55 -14.78 0.95
C LYS A 50 26.33 -16.29 0.93
N LYS A 51 27.39 -17.10 1.02
CA LYS A 51 27.33 -18.56 0.81
C LYS A 51 26.96 -19.34 2.09
N TRP A 52 27.13 -18.72 3.26
CA TRP A 52 27.01 -19.37 4.58
C TRP A 52 25.83 -18.86 5.42
N GLN A 53 25.04 -17.92 4.89
CA GLN A 53 23.94 -17.33 5.63
C GLN A 53 22.63 -18.04 5.29
N PRO A 54 21.89 -18.55 6.28
CA PRO A 54 20.60 -19.18 6.03
C PRO A 54 19.64 -18.21 5.32
N GLU A 55 18.80 -18.76 4.45
CA GLU A 55 17.72 -18.04 3.78
C GLU A 55 16.57 -17.80 4.77
N GLY A 56 16.78 -16.88 5.72
CA GLY A 56 15.74 -16.42 6.63
C GLY A 56 14.85 -15.37 5.96
N LEU A 57 13.54 -15.60 6.02
CA LEU A 57 12.52 -14.67 5.56
C LEU A 57 11.88 -13.95 6.76
N LEU A 58 11.88 -12.62 6.72
CA LEU A 58 11.21 -11.79 7.70
C LEU A 58 9.79 -11.47 7.21
N LEU A 59 8.79 -11.73 8.05
CA LEU A 59 7.43 -11.32 7.77
C LEU A 59 7.27 -9.83 8.11
N VAL A 60 7.02 -9.01 7.09
CA VAL A 60 6.85 -7.57 7.18
C VAL A 60 5.39 -7.20 6.96
N ARG A 61 4.77 -6.61 7.98
CA ARG A 61 3.43 -6.03 7.94
C ARG A 61 3.52 -4.55 7.58
N LEU A 62 2.54 -4.08 6.81
CA LEU A 62 2.44 -2.67 6.44
C LEU A 62 1.84 -1.90 7.61
N ALA A 63 2.68 -1.14 8.31
CA ALA A 63 2.27 -0.38 9.48
C ALA A 63 1.22 0.68 9.13
N GLY A 64 0.18 0.78 9.97
CA GLY A 64 -0.89 1.77 9.86
C GLY A 64 -1.82 1.57 8.65
N VAL A 65 -1.82 0.39 8.06
CA VAL A 65 -2.61 0.06 6.87
C VAL A 65 -3.31 -1.27 7.07
N GLU A 66 -4.63 -1.26 6.90
CA GLU A 66 -5.45 -2.47 6.86
C GLU A 66 -5.84 -2.76 5.40
N LEU A 67 -5.40 -3.91 4.88
CA LEU A 67 -5.62 -4.28 3.49
C LEU A 67 -7.10 -4.61 3.23
N ALA A 68 -7.67 -4.01 2.18
CA ALA A 68 -9.01 -4.34 1.73
C ALA A 68 -9.01 -5.57 0.81
N PRO A 69 -10.18 -6.21 0.57
CA PRO A 69 -10.31 -7.26 -0.44
C PRO A 69 -9.84 -6.74 -1.81
N GLY A 70 -8.76 -7.34 -2.35
CA GLY A 70 -8.11 -6.93 -3.60
C GLY A 70 -6.81 -6.13 -3.45
N GLY A 71 -6.47 -5.67 -2.24
CA GLY A 71 -5.19 -5.01 -1.96
C GLY A 71 -3.98 -5.93 -2.16
N THR A 72 -4.11 -7.20 -1.77
CA THR A 72 -3.10 -8.25 -1.97
C THR A 72 -2.83 -8.54 -3.45
N ALA A 73 -3.89 -8.64 -4.25
CA ALA A 73 -3.78 -8.84 -5.69
C ALA A 73 -3.11 -7.65 -6.39
N TRP A 74 -3.35 -6.42 -5.92
CA TRP A 74 -2.65 -5.25 -6.43
C TRP A 74 -1.17 -5.26 -6.04
N LEU A 75 -0.83 -5.64 -4.80
CA LEU A 75 0.56 -5.79 -4.36
C LEU A 75 1.35 -6.78 -5.23
N GLN A 76 0.73 -7.91 -5.59
CA GLN A 76 1.33 -8.90 -6.49
C GLN A 76 1.56 -8.41 -7.91
N ARG A 77 0.76 -7.44 -8.37
CA ARG A 77 0.94 -6.81 -9.70
C ARG A 77 2.01 -5.72 -9.68
N GLU A 78 2.06 -4.96 -8.58
CA GLU A 78 2.95 -3.81 -8.46
C GLU A 78 4.38 -4.20 -8.08
N LEU A 79 4.53 -5.22 -7.24
CA LEU A 79 5.82 -5.66 -6.74
C LEU A 79 6.34 -6.83 -7.57
N LEU A 80 7.55 -6.69 -8.10
CA LEU A 80 8.21 -7.78 -8.79
C LEU A 80 8.80 -8.76 -7.76
N PRO A 81 8.77 -10.08 -8.03
CA PRO A 81 9.49 -11.02 -7.20
C PRO A 81 10.97 -10.65 -7.20
N LYS A 82 11.64 -10.80 -6.05
CA LYS A 82 13.07 -10.51 -5.89
C LYS A 82 13.43 -9.02 -6.04
N GLN A 83 12.45 -8.12 -6.01
CA GLN A 83 12.69 -6.67 -6.07
C GLN A 83 13.36 -6.16 -4.79
N PRO A 84 14.42 -5.32 -4.90
CA PRO A 84 15.01 -4.67 -3.74
C PRO A 84 14.06 -3.61 -3.18
N LEU A 85 13.91 -3.59 -1.87
CA LEU A 85 13.10 -2.63 -1.15
C LEU A 85 13.81 -2.18 0.13
N TRP A 86 13.35 -1.06 0.67
CA TRP A 86 13.73 -0.59 1.98
C TRP A 86 12.53 -0.71 2.90
N PHE A 87 12.74 -1.20 4.12
CA PHE A 87 11.70 -1.26 5.12
C PHE A 87 12.19 -0.54 6.37
N GLN A 88 11.40 0.45 6.81
CA GLN A 88 11.67 1.20 8.02
C GLN A 88 10.93 0.54 9.17
N LEU A 89 11.68 0.10 10.19
CA LEU A 89 11.14 -0.54 11.37
C LEU A 89 10.34 0.49 12.19
N LEU A 90 9.09 0.17 12.54
CA LEU A 90 8.27 0.99 13.44
C LEU A 90 7.82 0.21 14.67
N GLY A 91 7.57 -1.09 14.50
CA GLY A 91 7.16 -2.00 15.56
C GLY A 91 7.76 -3.38 15.33
N ARG A 92 7.89 -4.13 16.43
CA ARG A 92 8.35 -5.51 16.40
C ARG A 92 7.41 -6.36 17.24
N ASP A 93 6.82 -7.35 16.59
CA ASP A 93 6.12 -8.46 17.23
C ASP A 93 7.03 -9.70 17.27
N ASN A 94 6.59 -10.75 17.96
CA ASN A 94 7.34 -12.00 18.05
C ASN A 94 7.45 -12.73 16.69
N SER A 95 6.47 -12.55 15.80
CA SER A 95 6.39 -13.24 14.51
C SER A 95 6.45 -12.32 13.29
N ALA A 96 6.25 -11.02 13.46
CA ALA A 96 6.15 -10.07 12.37
C ALA A 96 6.77 -8.71 12.73
N LEU A 97 7.13 -7.93 11.71
CA LEU A 97 7.65 -6.58 11.85
C LEU A 97 6.67 -5.58 11.24
N ASP A 98 6.25 -4.61 12.02
CA ASP A 98 5.46 -3.49 11.49
C ASP A 98 6.39 -2.45 10.90
N CYS A 99 6.29 -2.26 9.59
CA CYS A 99 7.20 -1.40 8.85
C CYS A 99 6.51 -0.45 7.86
N LEU A 100 7.20 0.65 7.54
CA LEU A 100 6.94 1.40 6.32
C LEU A 100 7.80 0.83 5.20
N VAL A 101 7.17 0.42 4.11
CA VAL A 101 7.88 -0.14 2.96
C VAL A 101 8.06 0.93 1.89
N LEU A 102 9.30 1.05 1.41
CA LEU A 102 9.76 2.01 0.43
C LEU A 102 10.31 1.23 -0.76
N VAL A 103 9.71 1.44 -1.93
CA VAL A 103 10.05 0.73 -3.16
C VAL A 103 10.47 1.73 -4.23
N HIS A 104 11.47 1.37 -5.01
CA HIS A 104 11.91 2.14 -6.16
C HIS A 104 11.12 1.69 -7.40
N LYS A 105 10.35 2.59 -8.00
CA LYS A 105 9.51 2.32 -9.18
C LYS A 105 10.13 2.80 -10.50
N GLY A 106 11.43 3.08 -10.53
CA GLY A 106 12.15 3.63 -11.67
C GLY A 106 12.64 5.06 -11.42
N GLY A 107 13.86 5.36 -11.88
CA GLY A 107 14.55 6.62 -11.58
C GLY A 107 14.98 6.76 -10.10
N PHE A 108 15.20 8.00 -9.66
CA PHE A 108 15.65 8.34 -8.29
C PHE A 108 14.50 8.49 -7.28
N LEU A 109 13.24 8.21 -7.67
CA LEU A 109 12.07 8.39 -6.81
C LEU A 109 11.75 7.09 -6.06
N SER A 110 11.80 7.16 -4.72
CA SER A 110 11.29 6.12 -3.85
C SER A 110 9.84 6.43 -3.47
N THR A 111 8.96 5.44 -3.57
CA THR A 111 7.54 5.57 -3.22
C THR A 111 7.27 4.75 -1.96
N CYS A 112 6.52 5.31 -1.02
CA CYS A 112 6.06 4.57 0.16
C CYS A 112 4.84 3.73 -0.23
N LEU A 113 4.97 2.42 -0.13
CA LEU A 113 3.94 1.45 -0.51
C LEU A 113 2.68 1.61 0.35
N ASN A 114 2.85 1.89 1.65
CA ASN A 114 1.76 2.14 2.59
C ASN A 114 0.87 3.32 2.13
N GLU A 115 1.51 4.43 1.72
CA GLU A 115 0.79 5.62 1.24
C GLU A 115 0.11 5.36 -0.12
N GLU A 116 0.78 4.63 -1.01
CA GLU A 116 0.24 4.31 -2.34
C GLU A 116 -1.03 3.48 -2.24
N LEU A 117 -1.05 2.43 -1.41
CA LEU A 117 -2.23 1.59 -1.18
C LEU A 117 -3.44 2.39 -0.72
N LEU A 118 -3.23 3.29 0.25
CA LEU A 118 -4.28 4.18 0.74
C LEU A 118 -4.76 5.13 -0.36
N SER A 119 -3.84 5.68 -1.15
CA SER A 119 -4.17 6.63 -2.23
C SER A 119 -4.96 6.00 -3.38
N GLN A 120 -4.79 4.69 -3.61
CA GLN A 120 -5.58 3.93 -4.58
C GLN A 120 -6.90 3.42 -3.99
N GLY A 121 -7.12 3.60 -2.69
CA GLY A 121 -8.31 3.10 -1.99
C GLY A 121 -8.32 1.58 -1.87
N LEU A 122 -7.16 0.93 -1.85
CA LEU A 122 -7.01 -0.53 -1.72
C LEU A 122 -6.73 -0.96 -0.29
N ALA A 123 -6.70 0.00 0.63
CA ALA A 123 -6.51 -0.20 2.04
C ALA A 123 -7.17 0.94 2.84
N ARG A 124 -7.37 0.70 4.13
CA ARG A 124 -7.88 1.66 5.11
C ARG A 124 -6.74 2.08 6.06
N ALA A 125 -6.76 3.32 6.52
CA ALA A 125 -5.78 3.75 7.52
C ALA A 125 -6.11 3.09 8.87
N ALA A 126 -5.11 2.43 9.45
CA ALA A 126 -5.22 1.75 10.74
C ALA A 126 -4.28 2.38 11.77
N ARG A 127 -4.38 1.93 13.01
CA ARG A 127 -3.45 2.32 14.07
C ARG A 127 -2.05 1.81 13.73
N ILE A 128 -1.04 2.65 13.94
CA ILE A 128 0.36 2.23 13.81
C ILE A 128 0.73 1.57 15.14
N GLU A 129 0.86 0.25 15.12
CA GLU A 129 1.40 -0.55 16.22
C GLU A 129 2.92 -0.32 16.29
N GLY A 130 3.48 -0.23 17.50
CA GLY A 130 4.92 -0.07 17.74
C GLY A 130 5.47 1.35 17.94
N LEU A 131 4.77 2.40 17.50
CA LEU A 131 5.25 3.77 17.72
C LEU A 131 4.60 4.46 18.94
N PRO A 132 5.36 5.15 19.80
CA PRO A 132 4.77 5.86 20.92
C PRO A 132 3.86 7.00 20.45
N HIS A 133 2.62 7.06 20.96
CA HIS A 133 1.60 8.06 20.60
C HIS A 133 2.03 9.51 20.84
N HIS A 134 2.99 9.73 21.73
CA HIS A 134 3.53 11.05 22.04
C HIS A 134 4.65 11.52 21.08
N SER A 135 5.12 10.64 20.18
CA SER A 135 6.18 10.99 19.24
C SER A 135 5.66 11.90 18.12
N ARG A 136 6.41 12.95 17.80
CA ARG A 136 6.11 13.82 16.64
C ARG A 136 6.11 13.04 15.32
N LEU A 137 6.92 11.98 15.24
CA LEU A 137 6.99 11.11 14.06
C LEU A 137 5.67 10.36 13.85
N TYR A 138 5.04 9.90 14.94
CA TYR A 138 3.75 9.20 14.89
C TYR A 138 2.71 10.07 14.23
N TRP A 139 2.51 11.28 14.75
CA TRP A 139 1.54 12.23 14.22
C TRP A 139 1.84 12.63 12.78
N LYS A 140 3.11 12.83 12.42
CA LYS A 140 3.50 13.15 11.05
C LYS A 140 3.16 12.03 10.08
N LEU A 141 3.48 10.79 10.43
CA LEU A 141 3.20 9.61 9.61
C LEU A 141 1.69 9.34 9.52
N HIS A 142 1.01 9.32 10.66
CA HIS A 142 -0.43 9.09 10.73
C HIS A 142 -1.22 10.14 9.93
N LYS A 143 -0.85 11.43 10.04
CA LYS A 143 -1.44 12.51 9.24
C LYS A 143 -1.22 12.33 7.73
N ARG A 144 -0.08 11.76 7.31
CA ARG A 144 0.18 11.46 5.89
C ARG A 144 -0.71 10.32 5.39
N LEU A 145 -0.84 9.24 6.16
CA LEU A 145 -1.70 8.11 5.83
C LEU A 145 -3.17 8.54 5.71
N LEU A 146 -3.69 9.27 6.70
CA LEU A 146 -5.06 9.81 6.66
C LEU A 146 -5.29 10.76 5.47
N ARG A 147 -4.30 11.59 5.11
CA ARG A 147 -4.40 12.45 3.92
C ARG A 147 -4.50 11.62 2.64
N ALA A 148 -3.77 10.52 2.53
CA ALA A 148 -3.82 9.64 1.38
C ALA A 148 -5.18 8.93 1.27
N GLU A 149 -5.71 8.45 2.39
CA GLU A 149 -7.05 7.87 2.48
C GLU A 149 -8.13 8.89 2.09
N LEU A 150 -8.11 10.10 2.66
CA LEU A 150 -9.03 11.17 2.29
C LEU A 150 -8.95 11.54 0.81
N LYS A 151 -7.75 11.48 0.21
CA LYS A 151 -7.55 11.71 -1.23
C LYS A 151 -8.21 10.61 -2.06
N ALA A 152 -8.13 9.35 -1.64
CA ALA A 152 -8.80 8.24 -2.31
C ALA A 152 -10.32 8.32 -2.18
N ALA A 153 -10.82 8.68 -0.99
CA ALA A 153 -12.23 8.90 -0.74
C ALA A 153 -12.80 10.02 -1.61
N LYS A 154 -12.11 11.18 -1.67
CA LYS A 154 -12.49 12.30 -2.57
C LYS A 154 -12.50 11.91 -4.04
N LYS A 155 -11.58 11.03 -4.45
CA LYS A 155 -11.49 10.54 -5.84
C LYS A 155 -12.40 9.35 -6.13
N LYS A 156 -13.21 8.89 -5.16
CA LYS A 156 -14.06 7.69 -5.25
C LYS A 156 -13.30 6.50 -5.85
N LYS A 157 -12.12 6.19 -5.31
CA LYS A 157 -11.25 5.10 -5.79
C LYS A 157 -11.33 3.86 -4.89
N GLY A 158 -11.14 2.68 -5.48
CA GLY A 158 -11.07 1.41 -4.75
C GLY A 158 -12.33 1.15 -3.91
N ILE A 159 -12.15 0.90 -2.62
CA ILE A 159 -13.24 0.69 -1.64
C ILE A 159 -14.21 1.88 -1.54
N TRP A 160 -13.78 3.08 -1.94
CA TRP A 160 -14.58 4.29 -1.90
C TRP A 160 -15.37 4.55 -3.19
N LYS A 161 -15.32 3.63 -4.16
CA LYS A 161 -16.27 3.61 -5.26
C LYS A 161 -17.63 3.23 -4.68
N GLU A 162 -18.50 4.22 -4.50
CA GLU A 162 -19.91 3.97 -4.21
C GLU A 162 -20.50 3.10 -5.31
N GLN A 163 -20.60 1.79 -5.08
CA GLN A 163 -21.30 0.84 -5.96
C GLN A 163 -22.80 1.16 -6.07
N SER A 164 -23.32 2.24 -5.48
CA SER A 164 -24.75 2.48 -5.35
C SER A 164 -25.23 3.81 -5.93
N TYR A 165 -24.42 4.88 -5.98
CA TYR A 165 -24.94 6.17 -6.45
C TYR A 165 -25.02 6.32 -7.97
N SER A 166 -24.02 5.86 -8.73
CA SER A 166 -24.07 5.96 -10.20
C SER A 166 -25.10 5.01 -10.81
N GLU A 167 -25.24 3.80 -10.25
CA GLU A 167 -26.24 2.82 -10.70
C GLU A 167 -27.66 3.23 -10.28
N ARG A 168 -27.89 3.69 -9.03
CA ARG A 168 -29.19 4.25 -8.62
C ARG A 168 -29.57 5.51 -9.38
N VAL A 169 -28.61 6.38 -9.68
CA VAL A 169 -28.86 7.57 -10.49
C VAL A 169 -29.11 7.17 -11.94
N GLN A 170 -28.41 6.19 -12.52
CA GLN A 170 -28.76 5.67 -13.86
C GLN A 170 -30.13 5.02 -13.89
N GLU A 171 -30.51 4.24 -12.87
CA GLU A 171 -31.84 3.64 -12.75
C GLU A 171 -32.92 4.71 -12.62
N HIS A 172 -32.75 5.71 -11.74
CA HIS A 172 -33.68 6.83 -11.59
C HIS A 172 -33.75 7.76 -12.80
N ILE A 173 -32.65 7.92 -13.54
CA ILE A 173 -32.60 8.68 -14.79
C ILE A 173 -33.33 7.89 -15.89
N SER A 174 -33.11 6.57 -15.98
CA SER A 174 -33.76 5.72 -16.98
C SER A 174 -35.28 5.55 -16.76
N SER A 175 -35.74 5.64 -15.50
CA SER A 175 -37.17 5.55 -15.15
C SER A 175 -37.90 6.89 -15.25
N ASN A 176 -37.19 8.00 -15.46
CA ASN A 176 -37.79 9.32 -15.41
C ASN A 176 -38.54 9.66 -16.71
N LYS A 177 -39.86 9.82 -16.61
CA LYS A 177 -40.78 10.19 -17.72
C LYS A 177 -40.29 11.41 -18.52
N PHE A 178 -39.49 12.28 -17.90
CA PHE A 178 -38.92 13.46 -18.53
C PHE A 178 -37.91 13.13 -19.65
N LEU A 179 -37.09 12.09 -19.48
CA LEU A 179 -36.15 11.67 -20.53
C LEU A 179 -36.84 10.95 -21.68
N GLN A 180 -37.94 10.25 -21.41
CA GLN A 180 -38.81 9.72 -22.47
C GLN A 180 -39.42 10.86 -23.28
N LYS A 181 -39.98 11.89 -22.62
CA LYS A 181 -40.52 13.08 -23.30
C LYS A 181 -39.46 13.88 -24.06
N LEU A 182 -38.24 13.98 -23.54
CA LEU A 182 -37.13 14.62 -24.27
C LEU A 182 -36.70 13.82 -25.50
N LYS A 183 -36.67 12.48 -25.41
CA LYS A 183 -36.41 11.62 -26.59
C LYS A 183 -37.50 11.78 -27.64
N GLU A 184 -38.77 11.82 -27.22
CA GLU A 184 -39.89 12.09 -28.12
C GLU A 184 -39.77 13.48 -28.77
N PHE A 185 -39.45 14.51 -27.99
CA PHE A 185 -39.27 15.87 -28.49
C PHE A 185 -38.11 16.00 -29.48
N VAL A 186 -36.97 15.36 -29.21
CA VAL A 186 -35.81 15.33 -30.13
C VAL A 186 -36.13 14.55 -31.41
N SER A 187 -36.89 13.45 -31.31
CA SER A 187 -37.34 12.69 -32.47
C SER A 187 -38.31 13.50 -33.34
N TRP A 188 -39.22 14.24 -32.72
CA TRP A 188 -40.13 15.17 -33.40
C TRP A 188 -39.35 16.29 -34.09
N PHE A 189 -38.38 16.90 -33.41
CA PHE A 189 -37.57 17.99 -33.97
C PHE A 189 -36.76 17.54 -35.20
N ARG A 190 -36.19 16.33 -35.16
CA ARG A 190 -35.50 15.73 -36.33
C ARG A 190 -36.45 15.44 -37.49
N SER A 191 -37.68 15.04 -37.22
CA SER A 191 -38.68 14.81 -38.28
C SER A 191 -39.19 16.12 -38.90
N SER A 192 -39.12 17.23 -38.16
CA SER A 192 -39.57 18.56 -38.60
C SER A 192 -38.52 19.34 -39.40
N THR A 193 -37.25 18.95 -39.34
CA THR A 193 -36.13 19.62 -40.06
C THR A 193 -35.71 18.89 -41.33
N GLY A 194 -36.38 17.78 -41.69
CA GLY A 194 -36.11 16.96 -42.88
C GLY A 194 -37.16 17.06 -43.99
N ARG A 195 -37.85 18.20 -44.15
CA ARG A 195 -38.66 18.51 -45.34
C ARG A 195 -38.07 19.70 -46.07
#